data_AF-A0A2T5G7X5-F1
#
_entry.id   AF-A0A2T5G7X5-F1
#
_cell.length_a   1.000
_cell.length_b   1.000
_cell.length_c   1.000
_cell.angle_alpha   90.00
_cell.angle_beta   90.00
_cell.angle_gamma   90.00
#
_symmetry.space_group_name_H-M   'P 1'
#
loop_
_entity.id
_entity.type
_entity.pdbx_description
1 polymer ?
#
loop_
_entity_poly.entity_id
_entity_poly.type
_entity_poly.pdbx_seq_one_letter_code
_entity_poly.pdbx_strand_id
1 'polypeptide(L)'
;MRSASFVYDPELELELPEASPNEFRPETADAETLLRLERAAGLIPDRIRALEARYETLYRSALEQEGEAFYAAMDEAVAVARRIADLNVWYMRLTGRPITPYYG
;
A
#
# COMPACT_ATOMS: atom_id res chain seq x y z
N MET A 1 14.02 -24.00 -1.80
CA MET A 1 13.13 -22.82 -1.72
C MET A 1 13.93 -21.61 -2.14
N ARG A 2 13.39 -20.75 -3.02
CA ARG A 2 14.03 -19.45 -3.35
C ARG A 2 13.47 -18.42 -2.38
N SER A 3 14.35 -17.71 -1.69
CA SER A 3 13.96 -16.54 -0.91
C SER A 3 13.43 -15.46 -1.85
N ALA A 4 12.33 -14.81 -1.50
CA ALA A 4 11.77 -13.74 -2.31
C ALA A 4 12.70 -12.52 -2.27
N SER A 5 12.85 -11.81 -3.40
CA SER A 5 13.44 -10.48 -3.38
C SER A 5 12.46 -9.50 -2.74
N PHE A 6 12.98 -8.61 -1.90
CA PHE A 6 12.22 -7.58 -1.23
C PHE A 6 12.75 -6.21 -1.64
N VAL A 7 11.85 -5.24 -1.74
CA VAL A 7 12.16 -3.84 -2.02
C VAL A 7 11.63 -3.00 -0.86
N TYR A 8 12.49 -2.14 -0.35
CA TYR A 8 12.10 -1.14 0.64
C TYR A 8 11.52 0.09 -0.06
N ASP A 9 10.30 0.45 0.29
CA ASP A 9 9.65 1.70 -0.10
C ASP A 9 9.90 2.75 1.00
N PRO A 10 10.72 3.78 0.74
CA PRO A 10 11.03 4.82 1.73
C PRO A 10 9.85 5.74 2.04
N GLU A 11 8.87 5.88 1.14
CA GLU A 11 7.68 6.70 1.41
C GLU A 11 6.70 5.98 2.35
N LEU A 12 6.65 4.65 2.26
CA LEU A 12 5.80 3.83 3.12
C LEU A 12 6.53 3.32 4.36
N GLU A 13 7.86 3.44 4.40
CA GLU A 13 8.73 2.77 5.36
C GLU A 13 8.37 1.28 5.50
N LEU A 14 8.08 0.65 4.36
CA LEU A 14 7.65 -0.74 4.28
C LEU A 14 8.60 -1.51 3.39
N GLU A 15 8.89 -2.74 3.80
CA GLU A 15 9.63 -3.69 2.98
C GLU A 15 8.67 -4.77 2.51
N LEU A 16 8.42 -4.82 1.19
CA LEU A 16 7.49 -5.76 0.57
C LEU A 16 8.21 -6.59 -0.50
N PRO A 17 7.70 -7.77 -0.86
CA PRO A 17 8.23 -8.51 -1.99
C PRO A 17 8.20 -7.68 -3.27
N GLU A 18 9.23 -7.82 -4.10
CA GLU A 18 9.30 -7.19 -5.41
C GLU A 18 8.19 -7.70 -6.35
N ALA A 19 7.83 -8.98 -6.19
CA ALA A 19 6.75 -9.59 -6.94
C ALA A 19 5.40 -8.96 -6.58
N SER A 20 4.49 -8.86 -7.55
CA SER A 20 3.13 -8.39 -7.29
C SER A 20 2.45 -9.26 -6.23
N PRO A 21 1.59 -8.71 -5.36
CA PRO A 21 0.83 -9.50 -4.39
C PRO A 21 -0.03 -10.61 -5.03
N ASN A 22 -0.35 -10.51 -6.32
CA ASN A 22 -1.07 -11.56 -7.05
C ASN A 22 -0.18 -12.72 -7.50
N GLU A 23 1.11 -12.47 -7.67
CA GLU A 23 2.13 -13.45 -8.09
C GLU A 23 2.77 -14.14 -6.89
N PHE A 24 2.76 -13.48 -5.73
CA PHE A 24 3.32 -14.02 -4.50
C PHE A 24 2.49 -15.19 -3.93
N ARG A 25 3.19 -16.20 -3.41
CA ARG A 25 2.62 -17.44 -2.84
C ARG A 25 3.20 -17.67 -1.44
N PRO A 26 2.59 -17.11 -0.38
CA PRO A 26 3.09 -17.21 1.00
C PRO A 26 3.35 -18.65 1.46
N GLU A 27 2.55 -19.61 0.98
CA GLU A 27 2.65 -21.03 1.31
C GLU A 27 3.96 -21.70 0.85
N THR A 28 4.69 -21.05 -0.07
CA THR A 28 5.97 -21.55 -0.59
C THR A 28 7.18 -20.85 0.02
N ALA A 29 6.95 -19.86 0.89
CA ALA A 29 7.99 -19.01 1.48
C ALA A 29 8.73 -19.70 2.63
N ASP A 30 10.00 -19.32 2.82
CA ASP A 30 10.77 -19.72 4.00
C ASP A 30 10.31 -18.94 5.26
N ALA A 31 10.70 -19.44 6.43
CA ALA A 31 10.31 -18.86 7.72
C ALA A 31 10.78 -17.40 7.88
N GLU A 32 11.92 -17.04 7.30
CA GLU A 32 12.45 -15.67 7.32
C GLU A 32 11.57 -14.72 6.49
N THR A 33 11.21 -15.14 5.28
CA THR A 33 10.29 -14.41 4.40
C THR A 33 8.93 -14.23 5.07
N LEU A 34 8.39 -15.27 5.69
CA LEU A 34 7.12 -15.20 6.43
C LEU A 34 7.18 -14.20 7.59
N LEU A 35 8.28 -14.19 8.36
CA LEU A 35 8.45 -13.24 9.47
C LEU A 35 8.54 -11.79 8.97
N ARG A 36 9.22 -11.53 7.85
CA ARG A 36 9.28 -10.20 7.24
C ARG A 36 7.90 -9.74 6.78
N LEU A 37 7.12 -10.63 6.20
CA LEU A 37 5.76 -10.37 5.77
C LEU A 37 4.80 -10.11 6.93
N GLU A 38 4.92 -10.85 8.02
CA GLU A 38 4.12 -10.61 9.23
C GLU A 38 4.39 -9.22 9.81
N ARG A 39 5.66 -8.81 9.87
CA ARG A 39 6.05 -7.46 10.29
C ARG A 39 5.47 -6.38 9.36
N ALA A 40 5.57 -6.59 8.05
CA ALA A 40 4.98 -5.68 7.07
C ALA A 40 3.45 -5.60 7.26
N ALA A 41 2.76 -6.73 7.39
CA ALA A 41 1.31 -6.78 7.58
C ALA A 41 0.84 -6.00 8.82
N GLY A 42 1.61 -6.03 9.91
CA GLY A 42 1.32 -5.23 11.11
C GLY A 42 1.40 -3.72 10.91
N LEU A 43 2.18 -3.26 9.94
CA LEU A 43 2.39 -1.84 9.64
C LEU A 43 1.45 -1.31 8.55
N ILE A 44 0.96 -2.17 7.65
CA ILE A 44 0.11 -1.77 6.52
C ILE A 44 -1.09 -0.90 6.93
N PRO A 45 -1.88 -1.24 7.98
CA PRO A 45 -3.04 -0.42 8.36
C PRO A 45 -2.68 1.03 8.69
N ASP A 46 -1.56 1.26 9.37
CA ASP A 46 -1.09 2.61 9.71
C ASP A 46 -0.62 3.37 8.48
N ARG A 47 0.03 2.67 7.54
CA ARG A 47 0.46 3.28 6.27
C ARG A 47 -0.72 3.65 5.38
N ILE A 48 -1.75 2.80 5.32
CA ILE A 48 -2.98 3.14 4.60
C ILE A 48 -3.64 4.38 5.20
N ARG A 49 -3.78 4.47 6.53
CA ARG A 49 -4.35 5.67 7.17
C ARG A 49 -3.57 6.95 6.84
N ALA A 50 -2.24 6.89 6.80
CA ALA A 50 -1.42 8.02 6.40
C ALA A 50 -1.62 8.40 4.93
N LEU A 51 -1.73 7.41 4.03
CA LEU A 51 -2.03 7.65 2.62
C LEU A 51 -3.44 8.19 2.39
N GLU A 52 -4.44 7.73 3.14
CA GLU A 52 -5.81 8.24 3.08
C GLU A 52 -5.87 9.73 3.44
N ALA A 53 -5.17 10.14 4.51
CA ALA A 53 -5.05 11.56 4.88
C ALA A 53 -4.34 12.39 3.80
N ARG A 54 -3.29 11.82 3.18
CA ARG A 54 -2.58 12.46 2.05
C ARG A 54 -3.49 12.58 0.82
N TYR A 55 -4.23 11.53 0.49
CA TYR A 55 -5.20 11.52 -0.61
C TYR A 55 -6.25 12.60 -0.41
N GLU A 56 -6.84 12.69 0.79
CA GLU A 56 -7.86 13.68 1.10
C GLU A 56 -7.32 15.11 0.95
N THR A 57 -6.10 15.36 1.40
CA THR A 57 -5.43 16.66 1.24
C THR A 57 -5.22 17.01 -0.23
N LEU A 58 -4.67 16.07 -1.02
CA LEU A 58 -4.43 16.26 -2.45
C LEU A 58 -5.74 16.49 -3.21
N TYR A 59 -6.75 15.69 -2.92
CA TYR A 59 -8.06 15.79 -3.56
C TYR A 59 -8.73 17.13 -3.28
N ARG A 60 -8.75 17.59 -2.01
CA ARG A 60 -9.29 18.91 -1.66
C ARG A 60 -8.53 20.04 -2.36
N SER A 61 -7.19 19.97 -2.36
CA SER A 61 -6.37 20.97 -3.05
C SER A 61 -6.61 20.98 -4.56
N ALA A 62 -6.80 19.81 -5.18
CA ALA A 62 -7.11 19.71 -6.59
C ALA A 62 -8.43 20.42 -6.92
N LEU A 63 -9.47 20.27 -6.08
CA LEU A 63 -10.77 20.93 -6.29
C LEU A 63 -10.72 22.47 -6.25
N GLU A 64 -9.65 23.06 -5.71
CA GLU A 64 -9.42 24.51 -5.71
C GLU A 64 -8.70 24.99 -6.99
N GLN A 65 -8.26 24.07 -7.85
CA GLN A 65 -7.51 24.35 -9.07
C GLN A 65 -8.37 24.17 -10.33
N GLU A 66 -7.91 24.73 -11.45
CA GLU A 66 -8.56 24.62 -12.76
C GLU A 66 -7.55 24.28 -13.85
N GLY A 67 -8.04 23.74 -14.98
CA GLY A 67 -7.22 23.44 -16.15
C GLY A 67 -6.12 22.40 -15.88
N GLU A 68 -4.93 22.61 -16.43
CA GLU A 68 -3.80 21.68 -16.32
C GLU A 68 -3.39 21.40 -14.86
N ALA A 69 -3.50 22.40 -14.00
CA ALA A 69 -3.10 22.30 -12.60
C ALA A 69 -4.03 21.35 -11.81
N PHE A 70 -5.34 21.37 -12.10
CA PHE A 70 -6.29 20.39 -11.59
C PHE A 70 -5.90 18.96 -11.99
N TYR A 71 -5.61 18.73 -13.28
CA TYR A 71 -5.28 17.39 -13.77
C TYR A 71 -3.99 16.86 -13.14
N ALA A 72 -2.96 17.70 -13.00
CA ALA A 72 -1.71 17.31 -12.35
C ALA A 72 -1.94 16.91 -10.87
N ALA A 73 -2.72 17.72 -10.12
CA ALA A 73 -3.04 17.41 -8.73
C ALA A 73 -3.90 16.13 -8.60
N MET A 74 -4.81 15.89 -9.54
CA MET A 74 -5.60 14.66 -9.59
C MET A 74 -4.75 13.43 -9.92
N ASP A 75 -3.76 13.55 -10.80
CA ASP A 75 -2.83 12.44 -11.10
C ASP A 75 -2.03 12.04 -9.86
N GLU A 76 -1.59 13.00 -9.05
CA GLU A 76 -0.95 12.74 -7.76
C GLU A 76 -1.90 12.03 -6.78
N ALA A 77 -3.15 12.48 -6.68
CA ALA A 77 -4.16 11.82 -5.84
C ALA A 77 -4.44 10.38 -6.30
N VAL A 78 -4.54 10.14 -7.61
CA VAL A 78 -4.72 8.81 -8.18
C VAL A 78 -3.52 7.90 -7.89
N ALA A 79 -2.29 8.44 -7.94
CA ALA A 79 -1.10 7.67 -7.59
C ALA A 79 -1.14 7.20 -6.12
N VAL A 80 -1.59 8.06 -5.19
CA VAL A 80 -1.78 7.68 -3.79
C VAL A 80 -2.89 6.63 -3.63
N ALA A 81 -4.01 6.79 -4.33
CA ALA A 81 -5.12 5.83 -4.30
C ALA A 81 -4.71 4.44 -4.80
N ARG A 82 -3.87 4.35 -5.84
CA ARG A 82 -3.30 3.08 -6.33
C ARG A 82 -2.44 2.40 -5.26
N ARG A 83 -1.58 3.14 -4.57
CA ARG A 83 -0.77 2.58 -3.48
C ARG A 83 -1.63 2.06 -2.33
N ILE A 84 -2.72 2.74 -1.98
CA ILE A 84 -3.69 2.25 -0.98
C ILE A 84 -4.29 0.91 -1.44
N ALA A 85 -4.69 0.80 -2.71
CA ALA A 85 -5.23 -0.43 -3.26
C ALA A 85 -4.21 -1.58 -3.20
N ASP A 86 -2.96 -1.34 -3.58
CA ASP A 86 -1.90 -2.34 -3.54
C ASP A 86 -1.64 -2.86 -2.12
N LEU A 87 -1.58 -1.94 -1.14
CA LEU A 87 -1.42 -2.30 0.27
C LEU A 87 -2.61 -3.10 0.82
N ASN A 88 -3.83 -2.77 0.41
CA ASN A 88 -5.02 -3.54 0.78
C ASN A 88 -4.95 -4.98 0.23
N VAL A 89 -4.49 -5.18 -1.01
CA VAL A 89 -4.30 -6.51 -1.57
C VAL A 89 -3.23 -7.27 -0.80
N TRP A 90 -2.09 -6.64 -0.50
CA TRP A 90 -1.05 -7.23 0.35
C TRP A 90 -1.59 -7.67 1.70
N TYR A 91 -2.28 -6.78 2.42
CA TYR A 91 -2.83 -7.09 3.72
C TYR A 91 -3.82 -8.26 3.68
N MET A 92 -4.72 -8.27 2.69
CA MET A 92 -5.68 -9.36 2.50
C MET A 92 -4.97 -10.69 2.22
N ARG A 93 -3.93 -10.70 1.40
CA ARG A 93 -3.15 -11.91 1.08
C ARG A 93 -2.40 -12.45 2.29
N LEU A 94 -1.87 -11.56 3.13
CA LEU A 94 -1.04 -11.93 4.28
C LEU A 94 -1.88 -12.35 5.50
N THR A 95 -3.03 -11.70 5.71
CA THR A 95 -3.86 -11.93 6.91
C THR A 95 -5.11 -12.76 6.65
N GLY A 96 -5.49 -12.94 5.38
CA GLY A 96 -6.76 -13.56 4.99
C GLY A 96 -7.99 -12.70 5.31
N ARG A 97 -7.81 -11.43 5.70
CA ARG A 97 -8.88 -10.52 6.12
C ARG A 97 -8.83 -9.22 5.31
N PRO A 98 -9.96 -8.66 4.89
CA PRO A 98 -9.97 -7.31 4.37
C PRO A 98 -9.62 -6.33 5.49
N ILE A 99 -9.04 -5.18 5.13
CA ILE A 99 -9.04 -4.03 6.03
C ILE A 99 -10.47 -3.50 6.04
N THR A 100 -11.15 -3.63 7.16
CA THR A 100 -12.42 -2.94 7.36
C THR A 100 -12.12 -1.44 7.49
N PRO A 101 -12.77 -0.56 6.72
CA PRO A 101 -12.63 0.87 6.91
C PRO A 101 -12.94 1.23 8.37
N TYR A 102 -12.07 2.00 9.00
CA TYR A 102 -12.36 2.56 10.33
C TYR A 102 -13.34 3.71 10.13
N TYR A 103 -14.63 3.42 10.25
CA TYR A 103 -15.66 4.46 10.40
C TYR A 103 -15.50 5.04 11.81
N GLY A 104 -14.63 6.04 11.95
CA GLY A 104 -14.54 6.87 13.14
C GLY A 104 -15.85 7.61 13.41
#